data_AF-A0A388Q8F5-F1
#
_entry.id   AF-A0A388Q8F5-F1
#
_cell.length_a   1.000
_cell.length_b   1.000
_cell.length_c   1.000
_cell.angle_alpha   90.00
_cell.angle_beta   90.00
_cell.angle_gamma   90.00
#
_symmetry.space_group_name_H-M   'P 1'
#
loop_
_entity.id
_entity.type
_entity.pdbx_description
1 polymer ?
#
loop_
_entity_poly.entity_id
_entity_poly.type
_entity_poly.pdbx_seq_one_letter_code
_entity_poly.pdbx_strand_id
1 'polypeptide(L)' 'MILLATILVDLDHLLATTVFDPNRCSIGFHPLHSYVAIMMYAVLLFPRKTRVIAIGLLFHMFTDAVDCWMRQFV' A
#
# COMPACT_ATOMS: atom_id res chain seq x y z
N MET A 1 15.66 -1.84 10.49
CA MET A 1 14.29 -2.38 10.34
C MET A 1 13.71 -1.87 9.01
N ILE A 2 14.00 -2.53 7.88
CA ILE A 2 13.62 -2.01 6.54
C ILE A 2 12.12 -2.16 6.26
N LEU A 3 11.49 -3.22 6.77
CA LEU A 3 10.04 -3.44 6.64
C LEU A 3 9.18 -2.43 7.42
N LEU A 4 9.63 -1.95 8.59
CA LEU A 4 8.89 -0.89 9.28
C LEU A 4 8.94 0.44 8.51
N ALA A 5 10.02 0.69 7.77
CA ALA A 5 10.14 1.91 6.98
C ALA A 5 9.17 1.92 5.78
N THR A 6 8.69 0.78 5.30
CA THR A 6 7.73 0.75 4.18
C THR A 6 6.32 1.16 4.59
N ILE A 7 6.01 1.20 5.89
CA ILE A 7 4.76 1.80 6.43
C ILE A 7 4.68 3.29 6.11
N LEU A 8 5.82 3.93 5.85
CA LEU A 8 5.89 5.34 5.43
C LEU A 8 5.11 5.63 4.13
N VAL A 9 4.75 4.60 3.37
CA VAL A 9 3.89 4.73 2.17
C VAL A 9 2.52 5.36 2.50
N ASP A 10 2.00 5.15 3.71
CA ASP A 10 0.71 5.69 4.18
C ASP A 10 0.67 7.22 4.27
N LEU A 11 1.82 7.90 4.18
CA LEU A 11 1.84 9.37 4.09
C LEU A 11 1.08 9.89 2.86
N ASP A 12 0.82 9.05 1.86
CA ASP A 12 -0.03 9.40 0.72
C ASP A 12 -1.51 9.62 1.10
N HIS A 13 -1.94 9.18 2.30
CA HIS A 13 -3.25 9.53 2.86
C HIS A 13 -3.43 11.04 3.06
N LEU A 14 -2.34 11.79 3.30
CA LEU A 14 -2.38 13.24 3.41
C LEU A 14 -2.70 13.93 2.08
N LEU A 15 -2.59 13.22 0.96
CA LEU A 15 -2.87 13.72 -0.38
C LEU A 15 -4.30 13.38 -0.84
N ALA A 16 -5.07 12.62 -0.05
CA ALA A 16 -6.45 12.30 -0.39
C ALA A 16 -7.38 13.51 -0.24
N THR A 17 -8.42 13.56 -1.10
CA THR A 17 -9.53 14.53 -0.97
C THR A 17 -10.30 14.37 0.33
N THR A 18 -10.34 13.15 0.90
CA THR A 18 -10.89 12.85 2.24
C THR A 18 -9.81 12.22 3.11
N VAL A 19 -9.20 13.00 3.99
CA VAL A 19 -8.08 12.55 4.84
C VAL A 19 -8.55 11.46 5.82
N PHE A 20 -9.70 11.65 6.48
CA PHE A 20 -10.26 10.70 7.44
C PHE A 20 -11.66 10.24 7.00
N ASP A 21 -11.78 8.94 6.75
CA ASP A 21 -13.02 8.24 6.42
C ASP A 21 -12.79 6.77 6.81
N PRO A 22 -13.49 6.26 7.83
CA PRO A 22 -13.32 4.89 8.31
C PRO A 22 -13.99 3.85 7.41
N ASN A 23 -14.80 4.24 6.43
CA ASN A 23 -15.54 3.31 5.58
C ASN A 23 -14.92 3.13 4.19
N ARG A 24 -13.77 3.77 3.91
CA ARG A 24 -13.09 3.65 2.62
C ARG A 24 -12.11 2.49 2.59
N CYS A 25 -11.95 1.91 1.40
CA CYS A 25 -10.82 1.03 1.09
C CYS A 25 -9.60 1.87 0.69
N SER A 26 -8.41 1.55 1.23
CA SER A 26 -7.15 2.25 0.90
C SER A 26 -6.66 1.94 -0.51
N ILE A 27 -6.88 0.72 -1.01
CA ILE A 27 -6.45 0.29 -2.35
C ILE A 27 -7.23 1.03 -3.44
N GLY A 28 -6.49 1.65 -4.36
CA GLY A 28 -7.05 2.43 -5.48
C GLY A 28 -7.52 3.84 -5.11
N PHE A 29 -7.52 4.21 -3.83
CA PHE A 29 -7.97 5.51 -3.36
C PHE A 29 -6.83 6.54 -3.26
N HIS A 30 -5.64 6.10 -2.89
CA HIS A 30 -4.46 6.96 -2.73
C HIS A 30 -3.44 6.76 -3.88
N PRO A 31 -2.61 7.77 -4.19
CA PRO A 31 -1.65 7.69 -5.29
C PRO A 31 -0.68 6.50 -5.21
N LEU A 32 -0.12 6.21 -4.03
CA LEU A 32 0.85 5.11 -3.83
C LEU A 32 0.15 3.76 -3.60
N HIS A 33 -1.13 3.77 -3.24
CA HIS A 33 -2.00 2.60 -3.18
C HIS A 33 -2.74 2.34 -4.50
N SER A 34 -2.39 3.03 -5.59
CA SER A 34 -2.97 2.82 -6.91
C SER A 34 -2.48 1.51 -7.54
N TYR A 35 -3.31 0.88 -8.38
CA TYR A 35 -2.93 -0.35 -9.08
C TYR A 35 -1.66 -0.19 -9.92
N VAL A 36 -1.41 1.01 -10.46
CA VAL A 36 -0.19 1.33 -11.20
C VAL A 36 1.04 1.31 -10.27
N ALA A 37 0.95 1.92 -9.08
CA ALA A 37 2.02 1.90 -8.09
C ALA A 37 2.31 0.46 -7.60
N ILE A 38 1.27 -0.32 -7.30
CA ILE A 38 1.38 -1.72 -6.88
C ILE A 38 2.09 -2.56 -7.96
N MET A 39 1.75 -2.36 -9.24
CA MET A 39 2.42 -3.04 -10.34
C MET A 39 3.90 -2.65 -10.41
N MET A 40 4.26 -1.38 -10.18
CA MET A 40 5.66 -0.98 -10.08
C MET A 40 6.38 -1.65 -8.91
N TYR A 41 5.74 -1.80 -7.74
CA TYR A 41 6.32 -2.51 -6.60
C TYR A 41 6.61 -3.98 -6.93
N ALA A 42 5.73 -4.64 -7.68
CA ALA A 42 5.97 -5.99 -8.19
C ALA A 42 7.21 -6.04 -9.12
N VAL A 43 7.40 -5.05 -9.99
CA VAL A 43 8.59 -4.95 -10.84
C VAL A 43 9.87 -4.73 -10.00
N LEU A 44 9.78 -4.02 -8.88
CA LEU A 44 10.93 -3.82 -7.97
C LEU A 44 11.40 -5.10 -7.26
N LEU A 45 10.73 -6.25 -7.43
CA LEU A 45 11.22 -7.56 -6.96
C LEU A 45 12.40 -8.09 -7.78
N PHE A 46 12.52 -7.71 -9.06
CA PHE A 46 13.56 -8.23 -9.96
C PHE A 46 14.97 -7.77 -9.54
N PRO A 47 15.24 -6.48 -9.29
CA PRO A 47 16.55 -6.03 -8.87
C PRO A 47 16.85 -6.46 -7.43
N ARG A 48 18.00 -7.10 -7.20
CA ARG A 48 18.39 -7.60 -5.86
C ARG A 48 18.46 -6.49 -4.80
N LYS A 49 18.81 -5.26 -5.19
CA LYS A 49 18.94 -4.12 -4.28
C LYS A 49 17.60 -3.60 -3.75
N THR A 50 16.54 -3.68 -4.55
CA THR A 50 15.21 -3.15 -4.21
C THR A 50 14.26 -4.20 -3.64
N ARG A 51 14.62 -5.49 -3.78
CA ARG A 51 13.76 -6.62 -3.40
C ARG A 51 13.20 -6.55 -1.98
N VAL A 52 14.00 -6.17 -1.00
CA VAL A 52 13.54 -6.07 0.40
C VAL A 52 12.49 -4.96 0.57
N ILE A 53 12.69 -3.82 -0.11
CA ILE A 53 11.72 -2.70 -0.11
C ILE A 53 10.44 -3.12 -0.84
N ALA A 54 10.57 -3.77 -1.99
CA ALA A 54 9.45 -4.28 -2.77
C ALA A 54 8.60 -5.28 -1.98
N ILE A 55 9.25 -6.22 -1.26
CA ILE A 55 8.55 -7.16 -0.37
C ILE A 55 7.79 -6.41 0.73
N GLY A 56 8.41 -5.41 1.36
CA GLY A 56 7.75 -4.61 2.39
C GLY A 56 6.54 -3.84 1.87
N LEU A 57 6.67 -3.17 0.72
CA LEU A 57 5.57 -2.44 0.07
C LEU A 57 4.45 -3.38 -0.37
N LEU A 58 4.76 -4.52 -0.99
CA LEU A 58 3.74 -5.49 -1.39
C LEU A 58 3.04 -6.15 -0.20
N PHE A 59 3.76 -6.39 0.89
CA PHE A 59 3.16 -6.91 2.12
C PHE A 59 2.21 -5.89 2.76
N HIS A 60 2.57 -4.60 2.73
CA HIS A 60 1.69 -3.51 3.15
C HIS A 60 0.41 -3.45 2.30
N MET A 61 0.54 -3.51 0.97
CA MET A 61 -0.62 -3.53 0.06
C MET A 61 -1.50 -4.77 0.28
N PHE A 62 -0.89 -5.90 0.66
CA PHE A 62 -1.62 -7.10 1.02
C PHE A 62 -2.42 -6.91 2.31
N THR A 63 -1.84 -6.31 3.35
CA THR A 63 -2.57 -6.04 4.60
C THR A 63 -3.72 -5.07 4.37
N ASP A 64 -3.54 -4.04 3.53
CA ASP A 64 -4.60 -3.10 3.14
C ASP A 64 -5.72 -3.79 2.35
N ALA A 65 -5.37 -4.68 1.42
CA ALA A 65 -6.36 -5.46 0.68
C ALA A 65 -7.18 -6.38 1.60
N VAL A 66 -6.53 -6.98 2.60
CA VAL A 66 -7.22 -7.79 3.62
C VAL A 66 -8.15 -6.93 4.48
N ASP A 67 -7.73 -5.73 4.89
CA ASP A 67 -8.59 -4.78 5.60
C ASP A 67 -9.81 -4.36 4.76
N CYS A 68 -9.60 -4.00 3.49
CA CYS A 68 -10.71 -3.71 2.56
C CYS A 68 -11.68 -4.89 2.43
N TRP A 69 -11.14 -6.10 2.32
CA TRP A 69 -11.95 -7.31 2.21
C TRP A 69 -12.76 -7.55 3.48
N MET A 70 -12.14 -7.44 4.67
CA MET A 70 -12.84 -7.59 5.95
C MET A 70 -13.94 -6.55 6.15
N ARG A 71 -13.70 -5.30 5.75
CA ARG A 71 -14.71 -4.24 5.84
C ARG A 71 -15.88 -4.41 4.87
N GLN A 72 -15.71 -5.16 3.77
CA GLN A 72 -16.80 -5.48 2.86
C GLN A 72 -17.82 -6.49 3.46
N PHE A 73 -17.49 -7.16 4.57
CA PHE A 73 -18.39 -8.11 5.27
C PHE A 73 -18.97 -7.57 6.59
N VAL A 74 -18.79 -6.29 6.89
CA VAL A 74 -19.36 -5.60 8.06
C VAL A 74 -20.33 -4.54 7.58
#